data_AF-A0A2P7Z0U0-F1
#
_entry.id   AF-A0A2P7Z0U0-F1
#
_cell.length_a   1.000
_cell.length_b   1.000
_cell.length_c   1.000
_cell.angle_alpha   90.00
_cell.angle_beta   90.00
_cell.angle_gamma   90.00
#
_symmetry.space_group_name_H-M   'P 1'
#
loop_
_entity.id
_entity.type
_entity.pdbx_description
1 polymer ?
#
loop_
_entity_poly.entity_id
_entity_poly.type
_entity_poly.pdbx_seq_one_letter_code
_entity_poly.pdbx_strand_id
1 'polypeptide(L)'
;MAGDVIANGANGGSARTPFVTDEILDPFIQSSFDPAEYLNAALPSLSLNTSSRDRNDRASLVDLSSKTQLVLTQLNAQTSRLSNTLNQLTDEIIRSGSRLAYEVEILRGETNGLSEVLLERLQNDIGEFESPKPEPKDSQTAAEPEHIQQLRTLTRVRARLDAVIKVFGEAMEWPVAPSELSSSLISVTAPHVTPEEQRNREEKGKEAAQKLRDHITNLLENGRTPEEGIATATERINDLRRLAIVWKGTAEEKYRARFIDGLAKMVEDEQKKLAKKSEGRRQTSVAPSQSDRHLADQTRGQTENSYGFMSSLRKIRGDIYIE
;
A
#
# COMPACT_ATOMS: atom_id res chain seq x y z
N MET A 1 46.01 -44.57 13.03
CA MET A 1 45.29 -44.34 11.76
C MET A 1 43.96 -43.70 12.10
N ALA A 2 43.93 -42.37 11.97
CA ALA A 2 42.99 -41.64 11.11
C ALA A 2 41.61 -41.46 11.77
N GLY A 3 41.56 -40.55 12.75
CA GLY A 3 40.33 -39.85 13.14
C GLY A 3 40.31 -38.53 12.37
N ASP A 4 39.25 -38.36 11.59
CA ASP A 4 39.06 -37.30 10.61
C ASP A 4 38.97 -35.92 11.28
N VAL A 5 39.76 -34.98 10.77
CA VAL A 5 39.81 -33.58 11.20
C VAL A 5 38.81 -32.82 10.35
N ILE A 6 37.63 -32.52 10.91
CA ILE A 6 36.78 -31.47 10.36
C ILE A 6 37.06 -30.20 11.17
N ALA A 7 38.05 -29.45 10.69
CA ALA A 7 38.12 -28.03 10.92
C ALA A 7 36.96 -27.37 10.17
N ASN A 8 36.08 -26.67 10.88
CA ASN A 8 35.34 -25.59 10.25
C ASN A 8 35.13 -24.45 11.24
N GLY A 9 35.58 -23.27 10.82
CA GLY A 9 35.61 -22.08 11.65
C GLY A 9 34.23 -21.61 12.04
N ALA A 10 34.10 -21.20 13.29
CA ALA A 10 33.12 -20.22 13.71
C ALA A 10 33.90 -19.10 14.38
N ASN A 11 34.40 -18.17 13.56
CA ASN A 11 34.78 -16.85 14.00
C ASN A 11 33.51 -16.18 14.52
N GLY A 12 33.26 -16.33 15.83
CA GLY A 12 32.20 -15.64 16.54
C GLY A 12 32.54 -14.17 16.62
N GLY A 13 32.31 -13.44 15.53
CA GLY A 13 32.19 -12.00 15.57
C GLY A 13 31.01 -11.66 16.47
N SER A 14 31.29 -11.47 17.76
CA SER A 14 30.32 -10.96 18.72
C SER A 14 29.86 -9.62 18.17
N ALA A 15 28.58 -9.55 17.78
CA ALA A 15 27.98 -8.36 17.20
C ALA A 15 28.17 -7.21 18.20
N ARG A 16 29.16 -6.35 17.93
CA ARG A 16 29.51 -5.22 18.80
C ARG A 16 28.30 -4.29 18.84
N THR A 17 27.61 -4.26 19.97
CA THR A 17 26.47 -3.34 20.14
C THR A 17 27.01 -1.90 20.08
N PRO A 18 26.24 -0.94 19.55
CA PRO A 18 26.73 0.44 19.35
C PRO A 18 27.22 1.11 20.63
N PHE A 19 26.79 0.58 21.78
CA PHE A 19 27.13 1.06 23.13
C PHE A 19 28.51 0.62 23.63
N VAL A 20 29.18 -0.32 22.95
CA VAL A 20 30.45 -0.91 23.38
C VAL A 20 31.52 -0.81 22.28
N THR A 21 31.56 0.34 21.62
CA THR A 21 32.49 0.62 20.51
C THR A 21 33.78 1.31 20.93
N ASP A 22 33.88 1.72 22.21
CA ASP A 22 35.06 2.40 22.74
C ASP A 22 36.21 1.41 22.88
N GLU A 23 37.33 1.70 22.20
CA GLU A 23 38.56 0.88 22.17
C GLU A 23 39.11 0.63 23.59
N ILE A 24 38.83 1.55 24.52
CA ILE A 24 39.22 1.41 25.93
C ILE A 24 38.46 0.28 26.63
N LEU A 25 37.29 -0.10 26.15
CA LEU A 25 36.47 -1.18 26.73
C LEU A 25 36.87 -2.56 26.21
N ASP A 26 37.66 -2.66 25.15
CA ASP A 26 38.05 -3.93 24.52
C ASP A 26 38.69 -4.94 25.46
N PRO A 27 39.59 -4.55 26.39
CA PRO A 27 40.11 -5.46 27.40
C PRO A 27 39.03 -6.01 28.33
N PHE A 28 38.03 -5.19 28.69
CA PHE A 28 37.00 -5.53 29.68
C PHE A 28 35.88 -6.42 29.15
N ILE A 29 35.73 -6.54 27.83
CA ILE A 29 34.68 -7.35 27.18
C ILE A 29 35.16 -8.80 26.98
N GLN A 30 36.47 -9.03 27.06
CA GLN A 30 37.05 -10.37 26.91
C GLN A 30 36.70 -11.24 28.11
N SER A 31 36.30 -12.49 27.86
CA SER A 31 35.99 -13.45 28.92
C SER A 31 37.20 -13.87 29.77
N SER A 32 38.42 -13.59 29.28
CA SER A 32 39.70 -13.85 29.94
C SER A 32 40.28 -12.63 30.65
N PHE A 33 39.50 -11.57 30.89
CA PHE A 33 40.00 -10.36 31.52
C PHE A 33 40.54 -10.61 32.93
N ASP A 34 41.81 -10.29 33.17
CA ASP A 34 42.43 -10.25 34.49
C ASP A 34 42.74 -8.79 34.91
N PRO A 35 42.14 -8.30 36.01
CA PRO A 35 42.41 -6.95 36.52
C PRO A 35 43.88 -6.71 36.87
N ALA A 36 44.60 -7.74 37.35
CA ALA A 36 46.00 -7.58 37.74
C ALA A 36 46.90 -7.43 36.52
N GLU A 37 46.75 -8.29 35.51
CA GLU A 37 47.44 -8.18 34.22
C GLU A 37 47.16 -6.85 33.50
N TYR A 38 45.90 -6.38 33.50
CA TYR A 38 45.53 -5.10 32.93
C TYR A 38 46.26 -3.92 33.60
N LEU A 39 46.29 -3.86 34.93
CA LEU A 39 46.98 -2.80 35.65
C LEU A 39 48.50 -2.87 35.47
N ASN A 40 49.07 -4.08 35.41
CA ASN A 40 50.49 -4.29 35.14
C ASN A 40 50.89 -3.86 33.72
N ALA A 41 50.00 -4.00 32.73
CA ALA A 41 50.21 -3.50 31.38
C ALA A 41 49.98 -1.97 31.27
N ALA A 42 49.05 -1.42 32.03
CA ALA A 42 48.71 0.01 31.99
C ALA A 42 49.72 0.89 32.74
N LEU A 43 50.31 0.38 33.83
CA LEU A 43 51.18 1.13 34.73
C LEU A 43 52.68 0.82 34.46
N PRO A 44 53.54 1.83 34.34
CA PRO A 44 54.98 1.63 34.19
C PRO A 44 55.62 1.09 35.48
N SER A 45 56.71 0.35 35.34
CA SER A 45 57.44 -0.22 36.47
C SER A 45 58.12 0.87 37.31
N LEU A 46 58.02 0.79 38.65
CA LEU A 46 58.59 1.80 39.55
C LEU A 46 60.13 1.73 39.61
N SER A 47 60.81 2.86 39.39
CA SER A 47 62.27 2.94 39.57
C SER A 47 62.64 3.20 41.03
N LEU A 48 62.91 2.16 41.82
CA LEU A 48 63.41 2.32 43.20
C LEU A 48 64.94 2.41 43.31
N ASN A 49 65.70 2.03 42.28
CA ASN A 49 67.16 1.93 42.37
C ASN A 49 67.88 2.31 41.07
N THR A 50 68.93 3.12 41.17
CA THR A 50 69.63 3.77 40.05
C THR A 50 70.63 2.86 39.31
N SER A 51 70.67 1.57 39.64
CA SER A 51 71.67 0.60 39.20
C SER A 51 71.05 -0.55 38.40
N SER A 52 70.56 -0.29 37.19
CA SER A 52 70.38 -1.32 36.15
C SER A 52 70.28 -0.68 34.76
N ARG A 53 70.78 -1.41 33.76
CA ARG A 53 71.05 -0.94 32.38
C ARG A 53 69.78 -0.74 31.52
N ASP A 54 68.60 -1.11 31.99
CA ASP A 54 67.32 -0.94 31.28
C ASP A 54 66.57 0.30 31.75
N ARG A 55 66.93 1.45 31.18
CA ARG A 55 66.44 2.78 31.55
C ARG A 55 65.14 3.19 30.86
N ASN A 56 64.65 2.45 29.87
CA ASN A 56 63.60 2.96 28.98
C ASN A 56 62.17 2.76 29.48
N ASP A 57 61.94 1.93 30.50
CA ASP A 57 60.57 1.51 30.90
C ASP A 57 60.23 1.72 32.38
N ARG A 58 61.08 2.48 33.09
CA ARG A 58 60.93 2.72 34.53
C ARG A 58 60.57 4.17 34.82
N ALA A 59 59.42 4.38 35.47
CA ALA A 59 58.88 5.71 35.79
C ALA A 59 59.18 6.13 37.24
N SER A 60 59.16 7.45 37.49
CA SER A 60 59.26 8.00 38.83
C SER A 60 57.95 7.80 39.61
N LEU A 61 58.00 7.86 40.95
CA LEU A 61 56.81 7.73 41.80
C LEU A 61 55.74 8.79 41.49
N VAL A 62 56.17 9.99 41.09
CA VAL A 62 55.27 11.10 40.74
C VAL A 62 54.56 10.81 39.42
N ASP A 63 55.28 10.29 38.43
CA ASP A 63 54.72 9.91 37.13
C ASP A 63 53.75 8.71 37.28
N LEU A 64 54.10 7.74 38.13
CA LEU A 64 53.22 6.61 38.43
C LEU A 64 51.92 7.07 39.12
N SER A 65 52.03 7.97 40.09
CA SER A 65 50.87 8.52 40.82
C SER A 65 49.92 9.26 39.87
N SER A 66 50.47 10.14 39.02
CA SER A 66 49.68 10.91 38.05
C SER A 66 49.02 9.99 37.01
N LYS A 67 49.74 8.99 36.48
CA LYS A 67 49.17 8.02 35.53
C LYS A 67 48.10 7.13 36.18
N THR A 68 48.28 6.73 37.44
CA THR A 68 47.28 5.96 38.19
C THR A 68 46.01 6.78 38.42
N GLN A 69 46.15 8.07 38.78
CA GLN A 69 45.01 8.98 38.94
C GLN A 69 44.26 9.18 37.61
N LEU A 70 44.99 9.28 36.48
CA LEU A 70 44.40 9.37 35.15
C LEU A 70 43.60 8.10 34.80
N VAL A 71 44.17 6.91 35.02
CA VAL A 71 43.46 5.65 34.77
C VAL A 71 42.24 5.53 35.69
N LEU A 72 42.35 5.89 36.96
CA LEU A 72 41.22 5.84 37.89
C LEU A 72 40.09 6.80 37.50
N THR A 73 40.41 8.03 37.11
CA THR A 73 39.40 8.99 36.64
C THR A 73 38.72 8.52 35.35
N GLN A 74 39.49 7.93 34.43
CA GLN A 74 38.98 7.33 33.21
C GLN A 74 38.02 6.17 33.50
N LEU A 75 38.41 5.23 34.37
CA LEU A 75 37.58 4.11 34.77
C LEU A 75 36.30 4.55 35.49
N ASN A 76 36.39 5.56 36.35
CA ASN A 76 35.22 6.09 37.06
C ASN A 76 34.21 6.76 36.09
N ALA A 77 34.73 7.52 35.13
CA ALA A 77 33.91 8.13 34.07
C ALA A 77 33.24 7.05 33.20
N GLN A 78 33.98 6.01 32.83
CA GLN A 78 33.43 4.89 32.04
C GLN A 78 32.41 4.09 32.82
N THR A 79 32.65 3.80 34.09
CA THR A 79 31.71 3.09 34.98
C THR A 79 30.40 3.86 35.09
N SER A 80 30.47 5.19 35.27
CA SER A 80 29.29 6.05 35.34
C SER A 80 28.50 6.04 34.01
N ARG A 81 29.20 6.11 32.88
CA ARG A 81 28.57 6.05 31.54
C ARG A 81 27.90 4.71 31.31
N LEU A 82 28.60 3.60 31.55
CA LEU A 82 28.07 2.25 31.37
C LEU A 82 26.86 2.00 32.28
N SER A 83 26.90 2.48 33.54
CA SER A 83 25.76 2.37 34.45
C SER A 83 24.54 3.14 33.94
N ASN A 84 24.73 4.33 33.38
CA ASN A 84 23.62 5.09 32.77
C ASN A 84 23.05 4.38 31.54
N THR A 85 23.92 3.83 30.69
CA THR A 85 23.49 3.06 29.52
C THR A 85 22.76 1.78 29.92
N LEU A 86 23.22 1.07 30.96
CA LEU A 86 22.54 -0.11 31.47
C LEU A 86 21.14 0.23 31.99
N ASN A 87 20.99 1.34 32.71
CA ASN A 87 19.68 1.81 33.16
C ASN A 87 18.77 2.13 31.96
N GLN A 88 19.28 2.85 30.96
CA GLN A 88 18.51 3.14 29.74
C GLN A 88 18.07 1.86 29.01
N LEU A 89 18.97 0.91 28.81
CA LEU A 89 18.65 -0.37 28.17
C LEU A 89 17.63 -1.18 28.99
N THR A 90 17.72 -1.13 30.32
CA THR A 90 16.75 -1.78 31.20
C THR A 90 15.36 -1.17 31.05
N ASP A 91 15.26 0.16 31.02
CA ASP A 91 14.00 0.87 30.78
C ASP A 91 13.44 0.59 29.38
N GLU A 92 14.29 0.53 28.36
CA GLU A 92 13.91 0.17 27.00
C GLU A 92 13.41 -1.29 26.91
N ILE A 93 14.03 -2.22 27.64
CA ILE A 93 13.56 -3.62 27.71
C ILE A 93 12.20 -3.70 28.38
N ILE A 94 12.00 -3.03 29.53
CA ILE A 94 10.71 -3.02 30.23
C ILE A 94 9.62 -2.41 29.34
N ARG A 95 9.92 -1.28 28.67
CA ARG A 95 8.98 -0.61 27.79
C ARG A 95 8.67 -1.43 26.54
N SER A 96 9.68 -1.97 25.87
CA SER A 96 9.49 -2.81 24.67
C SER A 96 8.75 -4.11 25.00
N GLY A 97 8.94 -4.69 26.19
CA GLY A 97 8.19 -5.86 26.65
C GLY A 97 6.68 -5.62 26.69
N SER A 98 6.24 -4.49 27.26
CA SER A 98 4.81 -4.13 27.28
C SER A 98 4.22 -3.89 25.88
N ARG A 99 4.98 -3.25 25.00
CA ARG A 99 4.59 -3.03 23.59
C ARG A 99 4.49 -4.35 22.82
N LEU A 100 5.49 -5.22 22.98
CA LEU A 100 5.51 -6.53 22.33
C LEU A 100 4.32 -7.38 22.78
N ALA A 101 3.97 -7.35 24.07
CA ALA A 101 2.80 -8.06 24.58
C ALA A 101 1.50 -7.60 23.89
N TYR A 102 1.34 -6.29 23.66
CA TYR A 102 0.21 -5.76 22.92
C TYR A 102 0.20 -6.21 21.45
N GLU A 103 1.34 -6.13 20.76
CA GLU A 103 1.48 -6.58 19.38
C GLU A 103 1.17 -8.09 19.23
N VAL A 104 1.63 -8.91 20.19
CA VAL A 104 1.32 -10.35 20.23
C VAL A 104 -0.17 -10.59 20.46
N GLU A 105 -0.82 -9.85 21.35
CA GLU A 105 -2.26 -10.02 21.60
C GLU A 105 -3.10 -9.61 20.39
N ILE A 106 -2.70 -8.54 19.66
CA ILE A 106 -3.31 -8.18 18.38
C ILE A 106 -3.13 -9.31 17.36
N LEU A 107 -1.90 -9.77 17.13
CA LEU A 107 -1.61 -10.82 16.16
C LEU A 107 -2.35 -12.11 16.48
N ARG A 108 -2.51 -12.43 17.77
CA ARG A 108 -3.33 -13.56 18.22
C ARG A 108 -4.80 -13.34 17.89
N GLY A 109 -5.33 -12.14 18.12
CA GLY A 109 -6.69 -11.76 17.72
C GLY A 109 -6.93 -11.89 16.22
N GLU A 110 -6.00 -11.38 15.40
CA GLU A 110 -6.05 -11.48 13.93
C GLU A 110 -5.93 -12.94 13.45
N THR A 111 -5.04 -13.73 14.06
CA THR A 111 -4.86 -15.15 13.73
C THR A 111 -6.12 -15.95 14.09
N ASN A 112 -6.72 -15.66 15.25
CA ASN A 112 -8.00 -16.28 15.64
C ASN A 112 -9.13 -15.88 14.68
N GLY A 113 -9.19 -14.60 14.28
CA GLY A 113 -10.17 -14.13 13.28
C GLY A 113 -9.96 -14.78 11.91
N LEU A 114 -8.72 -14.97 11.47
CA LEU A 114 -8.40 -15.72 10.25
C LEU A 114 -8.81 -17.19 10.38
N SER A 115 -8.54 -17.81 11.54
CA SER A 115 -8.94 -19.18 11.83
C SER A 115 -10.47 -19.34 11.78
N GLU A 116 -11.24 -18.41 12.34
CA GLU A 116 -12.71 -18.40 12.25
C GLU A 116 -13.18 -18.28 10.80
N VAL A 117 -12.59 -17.39 10.01
CA VAL A 117 -12.92 -17.26 8.58
C VAL A 117 -12.60 -18.53 7.80
N LEU A 118 -11.48 -19.19 8.09
CA LEU A 118 -11.09 -20.43 7.42
C LEU A 118 -11.97 -21.61 7.82
N LEU A 119 -12.23 -21.80 9.12
CA LEU A 119 -12.95 -22.96 9.65
C LEU A 119 -14.47 -22.82 9.60
N GLU A 120 -15.01 -21.61 9.75
CA GLU A 120 -16.46 -21.43 9.83
C GLU A 120 -17.06 -20.97 8.50
N ARG A 121 -16.41 -20.03 7.80
CA ARG A 121 -16.93 -19.50 6.53
C ARG A 121 -16.45 -20.32 5.34
N LEU A 122 -15.12 -20.37 5.15
CA LEU A 122 -14.53 -20.98 3.96
C LEU A 122 -14.57 -22.51 3.98
N GLN A 123 -14.58 -23.17 5.14
CA GLN A 123 -14.68 -24.64 5.20
C GLN A 123 -16.00 -25.14 4.59
N ASN A 124 -17.11 -24.42 4.78
CA ASN A 124 -18.39 -24.74 4.16
C ASN A 124 -18.33 -24.55 2.64
N ASP A 125 -17.73 -23.45 2.18
CA ASP A 125 -17.53 -23.19 0.75
C ASP A 125 -16.61 -24.26 0.12
N ILE A 126 -15.54 -24.66 0.80
CA ILE A 126 -14.60 -25.71 0.38
C ILE A 126 -15.29 -27.08 0.34
N GLY A 127 -16.17 -27.38 1.30
CA GLY A 127 -16.97 -28.61 1.31
C GLY A 127 -17.92 -28.72 0.13
N GLU A 128 -18.41 -27.59 -0.39
CA GLU A 128 -19.19 -27.53 -1.63
C GLU A 128 -18.34 -27.86 -2.87
N PHE A 129 -17.03 -27.58 -2.83
CA PHE A 129 -16.07 -28.00 -3.87
C PHE A 129 -15.60 -29.45 -3.71
N GLU A 130 -15.66 -30.04 -2.51
CA GLU A 130 -15.18 -31.39 -2.21
C GLU A 130 -16.27 -32.47 -2.35
N SER A 131 -17.55 -32.10 -2.34
CA SER A 131 -18.65 -33.03 -2.63
C SER A 131 -18.86 -33.16 -4.15
N PRO A 132 -18.47 -34.29 -4.80
CA PRO A 132 -19.02 -34.60 -6.10
C PRO A 132 -20.50 -34.89 -5.87
N LYS A 133 -21.37 -33.93 -6.20
CA LYS A 133 -22.82 -34.16 -6.29
C LYS A 133 -23.03 -35.42 -7.15
N PRO A 134 -23.53 -36.54 -6.59
CA PRO A 134 -23.82 -37.71 -7.40
C PRO A 134 -25.13 -37.42 -8.12
N GLU A 135 -25.05 -36.86 -9.32
CA GLU A 135 -26.19 -36.96 -10.24
C GLU A 135 -26.33 -38.43 -10.67
N PRO A 136 -27.53 -39.02 -10.62
CA PRO A 136 -27.72 -40.41 -10.94
C PRO A 136 -27.87 -40.54 -12.46
N LYS A 137 -26.76 -40.70 -13.20
CA LYS A 137 -26.80 -41.31 -14.55
C LYS A 137 -25.54 -42.12 -14.85
N ASP A 138 -25.81 -43.41 -15.01
CA ASP A 138 -25.11 -44.45 -15.77
C ASP A 138 -23.65 -44.78 -15.44
N SER A 139 -23.51 -45.86 -14.67
CA SER A 139 -22.68 -47.04 -14.96
C SER A 139 -21.62 -46.89 -16.06
N GLN A 140 -20.40 -46.53 -15.66
CA GLN A 140 -19.13 -47.21 -16.02
C GLN A 140 -17.95 -46.30 -15.66
N THR A 141 -17.18 -46.66 -14.63
CA THR A 141 -15.75 -46.34 -14.58
C THR A 141 -15.11 -47.21 -13.51
N ALA A 142 -14.59 -48.35 -13.96
CA ALA A 142 -13.61 -49.10 -13.21
C ALA A 142 -12.36 -48.20 -13.03
N ALA A 143 -11.96 -48.00 -11.76
CA ALA A 143 -10.65 -47.56 -11.30
C ALA A 143 -9.86 -46.67 -12.28
N GLU A 144 -10.21 -45.39 -12.35
CA GLU A 144 -9.36 -44.42 -13.04
C GLU A 144 -8.06 -44.22 -12.24
N PRO A 145 -6.87 -44.43 -12.84
CA PRO A 145 -5.60 -44.32 -12.13
C PRO A 145 -5.36 -42.92 -11.55
N GLU A 146 -4.77 -42.86 -10.35
CA GLU A 146 -4.50 -41.64 -9.60
C GLU A 146 -3.77 -40.55 -10.43
N HIS A 147 -2.84 -40.96 -11.30
CA HIS A 147 -2.10 -40.03 -12.15
C HIS A 147 -2.97 -39.31 -13.19
N ILE A 148 -4.07 -39.90 -13.66
CA ILE A 148 -5.02 -39.23 -14.56
C ILE A 148 -5.84 -38.18 -13.79
N GLN A 149 -6.21 -38.48 -12.55
CA GLN A 149 -6.88 -37.51 -11.68
C GLN A 149 -5.95 -36.33 -11.37
N GLN A 150 -4.68 -36.60 -11.02
CA GLN A 150 -3.65 -35.58 -10.80
C GLN A 150 -3.44 -34.72 -12.06
N LEU A 151 -3.37 -35.31 -13.25
CA LEU A 151 -3.25 -34.56 -14.51
C LEU A 151 -4.46 -33.64 -14.79
N ARG A 152 -5.68 -34.09 -14.49
CA ARG A 152 -6.88 -33.23 -14.61
C ARG A 152 -6.85 -32.09 -13.59
N THR A 153 -6.45 -32.37 -12.36
CA THR A 153 -6.27 -31.35 -11.32
C THR A 153 -5.23 -30.32 -11.76
N LEU A 154 -4.06 -30.75 -12.25
CA LEU A 154 -3.03 -29.86 -12.77
C LEU A 154 -3.51 -29.05 -13.98
N THR A 155 -4.31 -29.64 -14.86
CA THR A 155 -4.91 -28.93 -16.02
C THR A 155 -5.88 -27.85 -15.56
N ARG A 156 -6.72 -28.15 -14.55
CA ARG A 156 -7.64 -27.17 -13.95
C ARG A 156 -6.88 -26.06 -13.21
N VAL A 157 -5.84 -26.41 -12.47
CA VAL A 157 -4.97 -25.44 -11.78
C VAL A 157 -4.30 -24.52 -12.80
N ARG A 158 -3.74 -25.07 -13.88
CA ARG A 158 -3.15 -24.29 -14.97
C ARG A 158 -4.16 -23.31 -15.57
N ALA A 159 -5.35 -23.79 -15.95
CA ALA A 159 -6.39 -22.93 -16.51
C ALA A 159 -6.80 -21.80 -15.54
N ARG A 160 -6.85 -22.09 -14.23
CA ARG A 160 -7.14 -21.08 -13.21
C ARG A 160 -6.00 -20.08 -13.04
N LEU A 161 -4.75 -20.54 -13.04
CA LEU A 161 -3.57 -19.65 -13.00
C LEU A 161 -3.52 -18.76 -14.24
N ASP A 162 -3.77 -19.28 -15.43
CA ASP A 162 -3.85 -18.50 -16.67
C ASP A 162 -4.94 -17.42 -16.57
N ALA A 163 -6.10 -17.74 -16.00
CA ALA A 163 -7.17 -16.78 -15.75
C ALA A 163 -6.77 -15.70 -14.72
N VAL A 164 -6.10 -16.08 -13.63
CA VAL A 164 -5.59 -15.14 -12.62
C VAL A 164 -4.54 -14.21 -13.23
N ILE A 165 -3.58 -14.74 -13.99
CA ILE A 165 -2.56 -13.95 -14.68
C ILE A 165 -3.21 -12.95 -15.63
N LYS A 166 -4.24 -13.36 -16.37
CA LYS A 166 -4.99 -12.45 -17.26
C LYS A 166 -5.66 -11.32 -16.48
N VAL A 167 -6.41 -11.64 -15.42
CA VAL A 167 -7.12 -10.63 -14.60
C VAL A 167 -6.14 -9.67 -13.93
N PHE A 168 -5.04 -10.16 -13.35
CA PHE A 168 -4.03 -9.31 -12.73
C PHE A 168 -3.21 -8.52 -13.76
N GLY A 169 -2.98 -9.08 -14.94
CA GLY A 169 -2.35 -8.37 -16.06
C GLY A 169 -3.19 -7.18 -16.52
N GLU A 170 -4.47 -7.41 -16.82
CA GLU A 170 -5.43 -6.35 -17.14
C GLU A 170 -5.56 -5.33 -15.99
N ALA A 171 -5.44 -5.79 -14.74
CA ALA A 171 -5.46 -4.92 -13.59
C ALA A 171 -4.21 -4.02 -13.49
N MET A 172 -3.03 -4.56 -13.81
CA MET A 172 -1.78 -3.80 -13.86
C MET A 172 -1.76 -2.76 -14.98
N GLU A 173 -2.48 -2.99 -16.08
CA GLU A 173 -2.65 -2.02 -17.17
C GLU A 173 -3.48 -0.79 -16.75
N TRP A 174 -4.17 -0.85 -15.62
CA TRP A 174 -4.90 0.27 -15.04
C TRP A 174 -4.23 0.81 -13.76
N PRO A 175 -3.08 1.51 -13.88
CA PRO A 175 -2.44 2.17 -12.76
C PRO A 175 -3.22 3.43 -12.34
N VAL A 176 -3.30 3.67 -11.04
CA VAL A 176 -3.83 4.93 -10.49
C VAL A 176 -2.67 5.87 -10.19
N ALA A 177 -2.83 7.15 -10.55
CA ALA A 177 -1.86 8.17 -10.20
C ALA A 177 -1.83 8.35 -8.66
N PRO A 178 -0.66 8.34 -8.02
CA PRO A 178 -0.56 8.43 -6.55
C PRO A 178 -1.20 9.71 -5.97
N SER A 179 -1.24 10.80 -6.74
CA SER A 179 -1.92 12.06 -6.41
C SER A 179 -3.45 11.90 -6.22
N GLU A 180 -4.06 10.92 -6.88
CA GLU A 180 -5.50 10.68 -6.85
C GLU A 180 -5.94 9.84 -5.64
N LEU A 181 -4.99 9.09 -5.07
CA LEU A 181 -5.19 8.27 -3.87
C LEU A 181 -4.95 9.06 -2.59
N SER A 182 -4.38 10.26 -2.69
CA SER A 182 -3.85 10.98 -1.52
C SER A 182 -3.92 12.49 -1.71
N SER A 183 -5.07 13.06 -1.35
CA SER A 183 -5.07 14.34 -0.66
C SER A 183 -4.65 14.08 0.79
N SER A 184 -3.38 14.28 1.09
CA SER A 184 -2.83 14.48 2.45
C SER A 184 -2.70 13.29 3.40
N LEU A 185 -1.96 12.23 3.06
CA LEU A 185 -1.44 11.29 4.09
C LEU A 185 0.04 10.97 3.87
N ILE A 186 0.87 11.66 4.67
CA ILE A 186 2.11 11.22 5.34
C ILE A 186 3.05 10.33 4.52
N SER A 187 4.21 10.90 4.14
CA SER A 187 5.42 10.16 3.76
C SER A 187 5.77 9.11 4.82
N VAL A 188 5.33 7.87 4.60
CA VAL A 188 5.89 6.69 5.24
C VAL A 188 6.81 6.05 4.21
N THR A 189 8.08 5.96 4.59
CA THR A 189 9.28 5.62 3.84
C THR A 189 9.09 4.43 2.88
N ALA A 190 8.85 4.71 1.60
CA ALA A 190 9.21 3.81 0.52
C ALA A 190 10.70 4.07 0.17
N PRO A 191 11.56 3.05 0.03
CA PRO A 191 12.97 3.26 -0.28
C PRO A 191 13.14 3.98 -1.62
N HIS A 192 13.95 5.05 -1.61
CA HIS A 192 14.62 5.70 -2.74
C HIS A 192 13.94 5.66 -4.13
N VAL A 193 12.64 5.99 -4.21
CA VAL A 193 12.01 6.32 -5.49
C VAL A 193 12.45 7.73 -5.86
N THR A 194 13.13 7.88 -6.99
CA THR A 194 13.59 9.19 -7.45
C THR A 194 12.39 10.08 -7.82
N PRO A 195 12.50 11.42 -7.70
CA PRO A 195 11.44 12.33 -8.10
C PRO A 195 10.97 12.14 -9.56
N GLU A 196 11.88 11.68 -10.43
CA GLU A 196 11.59 11.39 -11.84
C GLU A 196 10.72 10.13 -12.00
N GLU A 197 11.00 9.06 -11.26
CA GLU A 197 10.18 7.83 -11.26
C GLU A 197 8.77 8.10 -10.73
N GLN A 198 8.65 8.96 -9.73
CA GLN A 198 7.35 9.37 -9.19
C GLN A 198 6.52 10.15 -10.21
N ARG A 199 7.15 11.09 -10.93
CA ARG A 199 6.49 11.87 -12.00
C ARG A 199 6.09 10.97 -13.18
N ASN A 200 6.95 10.03 -13.56
CA ASN A 200 6.65 9.07 -14.63
C ASN A 200 5.47 8.16 -14.26
N ARG A 201 5.40 7.69 -13.00
CA ARG A 201 4.26 6.90 -12.50
C ARG A 201 2.97 7.72 -12.44
N GLU A 202 3.06 8.99 -12.06
CA GLU A 202 1.93 9.92 -12.07
C GLU A 202 1.39 10.17 -13.48
N GLU A 203 2.27 10.45 -14.43
CA GLU A 203 1.93 10.68 -15.84
C GLU A 203 1.28 9.43 -16.45
N LYS A 204 1.86 8.25 -16.22
CA LYS A 204 1.31 6.97 -16.69
C LYS A 204 -0.09 6.68 -16.13
N GLY A 205 -0.33 7.00 -14.86
CA GLY A 205 -1.66 6.86 -14.24
C GLY A 205 -2.70 7.80 -14.84
N LYS A 206 -2.33 9.07 -15.07
CA LYS A 206 -3.20 10.07 -15.72
C LYS A 206 -3.49 9.71 -17.17
N GLU A 207 -2.47 9.28 -17.91
CA GLU A 207 -2.60 8.86 -19.30
C GLU A 207 -3.48 7.61 -19.42
N ALA A 208 -3.33 6.62 -18.54
CA ALA A 208 -4.19 5.42 -18.52
C ALA A 208 -5.67 5.77 -18.25
N ALA A 209 -5.93 6.67 -17.30
CA ALA A 209 -7.28 7.15 -17.03
C ALA A 209 -7.88 7.91 -18.23
N GLN A 210 -7.07 8.72 -18.93
CA GLN A 210 -7.51 9.43 -20.13
C GLN A 210 -7.79 8.46 -21.28
N LYS A 211 -6.91 7.49 -21.51
CA LYS A 211 -7.11 6.42 -22.52
C LYS A 211 -8.41 5.65 -22.31
N LEU A 212 -8.77 5.36 -21.05
CA LEU A 212 -10.05 4.71 -20.74
C LEU A 212 -11.25 5.60 -21.06
N ARG A 213 -11.18 6.90 -20.77
CA ARG A 213 -12.24 7.85 -21.14
C ARG A 213 -12.38 7.97 -22.66
N ASP A 214 -11.26 8.14 -23.35
CA ASP A 214 -11.20 8.28 -24.81
C ASP A 214 -11.71 7.01 -25.51
N HIS A 215 -11.42 5.83 -24.95
CA HIS A 215 -11.95 4.57 -25.46
C HIS A 215 -13.47 4.48 -25.31
N ILE A 216 -14.03 4.88 -24.15
CA ILE A 216 -15.48 4.92 -23.96
C ILE A 216 -16.14 5.95 -24.90
N THR A 217 -15.56 7.13 -25.08
CA THR A 217 -16.10 8.13 -26.03
C THR A 217 -16.01 7.62 -27.48
N ASN A 218 -14.93 6.93 -27.85
CA ASN A 218 -14.77 6.32 -29.16
C ASN A 218 -15.85 5.25 -29.42
N LEU A 219 -16.17 4.40 -28.43
CA LEU A 219 -17.25 3.42 -28.54
C LEU A 219 -18.62 4.08 -28.74
N LEU A 220 -18.84 5.25 -28.13
CA LEU A 220 -20.08 6.02 -28.29
C LEU A 220 -20.17 6.69 -29.67
N GLU A 221 -19.05 7.18 -30.22
CA GLU A 221 -19.01 7.89 -31.51
C GLU A 221 -18.97 6.96 -32.73
N ASN A 222 -18.24 5.83 -32.63
CA ASN A 222 -17.98 4.92 -33.75
C ASN A 222 -18.89 3.68 -33.79
N GLY A 223 -19.89 3.60 -32.90
CA GLY A 223 -20.90 2.55 -32.96
C GLY A 223 -21.63 2.56 -34.30
N ARG A 224 -21.72 1.38 -34.96
CA ARG A 224 -22.46 1.23 -36.24
C ARG A 224 -23.90 1.75 -36.12
N THR A 225 -24.49 1.58 -34.94
CA THR A 225 -25.68 2.32 -34.52
C THR A 225 -25.42 3.01 -33.17
N PRO A 226 -26.08 4.16 -32.90
CA PRO A 226 -25.95 4.84 -31.61
C PRO A 226 -26.35 3.98 -30.41
N GLU A 227 -27.30 3.05 -30.59
CA GLU A 227 -27.75 2.12 -29.54
C GLU A 227 -26.73 1.00 -29.28
N GLU A 228 -26.10 0.47 -30.33
CA GLU A 228 -25.02 -0.52 -30.22
C GLU A 228 -23.78 0.06 -29.55
N GLY A 229 -23.40 1.30 -29.88
CA GLY A 229 -22.28 1.99 -29.22
C GLY A 229 -22.48 2.14 -27.71
N ILE A 230 -23.71 2.46 -27.27
CA ILE A 230 -24.07 2.52 -25.85
C ILE A 230 -24.01 1.13 -25.20
N ALA A 231 -24.52 0.10 -25.89
CA ALA A 231 -24.49 -1.27 -25.36
C ALA A 231 -23.05 -1.75 -25.15
N THR A 232 -22.16 -1.58 -26.14
CA THR A 232 -20.75 -1.94 -26.04
C THR A 232 -20.00 -1.11 -24.99
N ALA A 233 -20.28 0.19 -24.89
CA ALA A 233 -19.72 1.03 -23.84
C ALA A 233 -20.17 0.59 -22.43
N THR A 234 -21.44 0.20 -22.28
CA THR A 234 -21.99 -0.33 -21.03
C THR A 234 -21.35 -1.66 -20.65
N GLU A 235 -21.17 -2.56 -21.62
CA GLU A 235 -20.45 -3.83 -21.43
C GLU A 235 -19.02 -3.59 -20.95
N ARG A 236 -18.29 -2.66 -21.59
CA ARG A 236 -16.93 -2.31 -21.19
C ARG A 236 -16.86 -1.75 -19.77
N ILE A 237 -17.84 -0.96 -19.35
CA ILE A 237 -17.94 -0.45 -17.98
C ILE A 237 -18.19 -1.59 -16.99
N ASN A 238 -18.99 -2.59 -17.35
CA ASN A 238 -19.21 -3.77 -16.51
C ASN A 238 -17.95 -4.63 -16.36
N ASP A 239 -17.12 -4.73 -17.40
CA ASP A 239 -15.82 -5.39 -17.30
C ASP A 239 -14.88 -4.63 -16.35
N LEU A 240 -14.84 -3.29 -16.44
CA LEU A 240 -14.11 -2.45 -15.49
C LEU A 240 -14.61 -2.65 -14.04
N ARG A 241 -15.91 -2.83 -13.83
CA ARG A 241 -16.48 -3.16 -12.50
C ARG A 241 -16.01 -4.51 -12.00
N ARG A 242 -15.98 -5.54 -12.85
CA ARG A 242 -15.47 -6.88 -12.48
C ARG A 242 -14.01 -6.82 -12.09
N LEU A 243 -13.21 -6.10 -12.87
CA LEU A 243 -11.79 -5.90 -12.64
C LEU A 243 -11.55 -5.09 -11.35
N ALA A 244 -12.38 -4.08 -11.06
CA ALA A 244 -12.29 -3.28 -9.83
C ALA A 244 -12.39 -4.10 -8.53
N ILE A 245 -13.01 -5.30 -8.57
CA ILE A 245 -13.12 -6.20 -7.40
C ILE A 245 -11.74 -6.63 -6.89
N VAL A 246 -10.72 -6.69 -7.75
CA VAL A 246 -9.33 -7.04 -7.36
C VAL A 246 -8.76 -6.10 -6.30
N TRP A 247 -9.23 -4.85 -6.27
CA TRP A 247 -8.78 -3.83 -5.31
C TRP A 247 -9.68 -3.69 -4.09
N LYS A 248 -10.68 -4.56 -3.91
CA LYS A 248 -11.57 -4.52 -2.74
C LYS A 248 -10.76 -4.64 -1.44
N GLY A 249 -10.97 -3.71 -0.52
CA GLY A 249 -10.22 -3.61 0.74
C GLY A 249 -8.89 -2.83 0.64
N THR A 250 -8.51 -2.31 -0.54
CA THR A 250 -7.32 -1.47 -0.71
C THR A 250 -7.67 0.02 -0.69
N ALA A 251 -6.66 0.88 -0.50
CA ALA A 251 -6.82 2.34 -0.57
C ALA A 251 -7.34 2.83 -1.94
N GLU A 252 -7.22 2.02 -2.99
CA GLU A 252 -7.65 2.38 -4.35
C GLU A 252 -9.12 2.09 -4.64
N GLU A 253 -9.80 1.28 -3.82
CA GLU A 253 -11.17 0.80 -4.06
C GLU A 253 -12.14 1.96 -4.31
N LYS A 254 -12.17 2.92 -3.38
CA LYS A 254 -13.11 4.04 -3.41
C LYS A 254 -12.87 4.97 -4.60
N TYR A 255 -11.61 5.16 -4.98
CA TYR A 255 -11.26 5.98 -6.13
C TYR A 255 -11.69 5.32 -7.43
N ARG A 256 -11.32 4.05 -7.63
CA ARG A 256 -11.66 3.28 -8.84
C ARG A 256 -13.17 3.15 -9.02
N ALA A 257 -13.93 2.93 -7.94
CA ALA A 257 -15.39 2.90 -7.97
C ALA A 257 -15.97 4.24 -8.50
N ARG A 258 -15.53 5.37 -7.94
CA ARG A 258 -15.97 6.71 -8.37
C ARG A 258 -15.61 7.01 -9.82
N PHE A 259 -14.43 6.57 -10.27
CA PHE A 259 -14.02 6.74 -11.65
C PHE A 259 -14.95 5.99 -12.61
N ILE A 260 -15.27 4.73 -12.29
CA ILE A 260 -16.20 3.92 -13.08
C ILE A 260 -17.61 4.52 -13.08
N ASP A 261 -18.10 5.01 -11.93
CA ASP A 261 -19.39 5.70 -11.85
C ASP A 261 -19.42 6.96 -12.72
N GLY A 262 -18.31 7.69 -12.79
CA GLY A 262 -18.13 8.81 -13.72
C GLY A 262 -18.24 8.37 -15.18
N LEU A 263 -17.62 7.25 -15.56
CA LEU A 263 -17.75 6.68 -16.91
C LEU A 263 -19.19 6.24 -17.22
N ALA A 264 -19.85 5.58 -16.26
CA ALA A 264 -21.24 5.15 -16.39
C ALA A 264 -22.17 6.34 -16.63
N LYS A 265 -21.96 7.43 -15.90
CA LYS A 265 -22.74 8.66 -16.08
C LYS A 265 -22.59 9.25 -17.48
N MET A 266 -21.39 9.22 -18.09
CA MET A 266 -21.19 9.69 -19.46
C MET A 266 -22.01 8.88 -20.47
N VAL A 267 -22.05 7.56 -20.31
CA VAL A 267 -22.85 6.67 -21.17
C VAL A 267 -24.34 6.88 -20.95
N GLU A 268 -24.80 7.04 -19.71
CA GLU A 268 -26.21 7.35 -19.40
C GLU A 268 -26.65 8.69 -19.97
N ASP A 269 -25.80 9.72 -19.91
CA ASP A 269 -26.10 11.04 -20.43
C ASP A 269 -26.25 11.01 -21.97
N GLU A 270 -25.41 10.24 -22.68
CA GLU A 270 -25.57 9.98 -24.12
C GLU A 270 -26.85 9.18 -24.43
N GLN A 271 -27.14 8.15 -23.64
CA GLN A 271 -28.38 7.38 -23.77
C GLN A 271 -29.62 8.27 -23.60
N LYS A 272 -29.63 9.17 -22.62
CA LYS A 272 -30.71 10.14 -22.40
C LYS A 272 -30.83 11.13 -23.56
N LYS A 273 -29.71 11.59 -24.14
CA LYS A 273 -29.73 12.48 -25.33
C LYS A 273 -30.34 11.80 -26.54
N LEU A 274 -29.98 10.54 -26.81
CA LEU A 274 -30.58 9.76 -27.89
C LEU A 274 -32.08 9.53 -27.68
N ALA A 275 -32.48 9.18 -26.45
CA ALA A 275 -33.89 9.01 -26.10
C ALA A 275 -34.69 10.29 -26.37
N LYS A 276 -34.22 11.46 -25.91
CA LYS A 276 -34.86 12.76 -26.18
C LYS A 276 -34.91 13.12 -27.67
N LYS A 277 -33.85 12.80 -28.42
CA LYS A 277 -33.82 13.02 -29.89
C LYS A 277 -34.84 12.13 -30.61
N SER A 278 -35.07 10.92 -30.12
CA SER A 278 -36.09 10.02 -30.66
C SER A 278 -37.52 10.49 -30.34
N GLU A 279 -37.77 11.05 -29.16
CA GLU A 279 -39.06 11.60 -28.74
C GLU A 279 -39.40 12.91 -29.46
N GLY A 280 -38.44 13.83 -29.62
CA GLY A 280 -38.64 15.09 -30.37
C GLY A 280 -38.93 14.86 -31.86
N ARG A 281 -38.42 13.77 -32.44
CA ARG A 281 -38.74 13.36 -33.82
C ARG A 281 -40.15 12.77 -33.96
N ARG A 282 -40.73 12.23 -32.88
CA ARG A 282 -42.11 11.73 -32.86
C ARG A 282 -43.16 12.83 -32.66
N GLN A 283 -42.80 13.94 -32.01
CA GLN A 283 -43.71 15.08 -31.82
C GLN A 283 -43.79 16.05 -33.02
N THR A 284 -42.83 15.99 -33.96
CA THR A 284 -42.80 16.84 -35.16
C THR A 284 -43.45 16.20 -36.39
N SER A 285 -43.98 14.97 -36.28
CA SER A 285 -44.62 14.23 -37.39
C SER A 285 -46.15 14.20 -37.37
N VAL A 286 -46.81 15.09 -36.60
CA VAL A 286 -48.26 15.32 -36.71
C VAL A 286 -48.49 16.76 -37.15
N ALA A 287 -48.41 17.00 -38.45
CA ALA A 287 -48.97 18.19 -39.08
C ALA A 287 -50.43 17.89 -39.47
N PRO A 288 -51.44 18.63 -38.96
CA PRO A 288 -52.78 18.61 -39.54
C PRO A 288 -52.82 19.56 -40.74
N SER A 289 -53.46 19.09 -41.82
CA SER A 289 -53.65 19.81 -43.08
C SER A 289 -55.06 20.40 -43.17
N GLN A 290 -55.12 21.68 -43.54
CA GLN A 290 -56.25 22.44 -44.15
C GLN A 290 -57.45 22.76 -43.22
N SER A 291 -58.13 23.93 -43.27
CA SER A 291 -58.14 25.08 -44.18
C SER A 291 -59.01 26.21 -43.58
N ASP A 292 -58.73 27.45 -44.02
CA ASP A 292 -59.61 28.62 -44.15
C ASP A 292 -60.10 29.44 -42.94
N ARG A 293 -59.67 30.73 -42.98
CA ARG A 293 -60.35 32.01 -42.66
C ARG A 293 -61.10 32.16 -41.33
N HIS A 294 -60.69 33.15 -40.52
CA HIS A 294 -61.41 34.43 -40.40
C HIS A 294 -60.68 35.42 -39.46
N LEU A 295 -60.82 36.70 -39.80
CA LEU A 295 -60.48 37.89 -39.03
C LEU A 295 -61.22 37.89 -37.67
N ALA A 296 -60.54 38.12 -36.54
CA ALA A 296 -61.07 38.91 -35.42
C ALA A 296 -60.06 39.08 -34.27
N ASP A 297 -60.20 40.26 -33.69
CA ASP A 297 -59.52 40.89 -32.58
C ASP A 297 -59.82 40.25 -31.21
N GLN A 298 -58.96 40.62 -30.24
CA GLN A 298 -59.27 40.81 -28.83
C GLN A 298 -59.24 39.65 -27.81
N THR A 299 -58.31 39.84 -26.87
CA THR A 299 -58.44 39.71 -25.40
C THR A 299 -58.41 38.34 -24.70
N ARG A 300 -57.30 38.19 -23.95
CA ARG A 300 -57.25 38.26 -22.47
C ARG A 300 -57.58 37.00 -21.66
N GLY A 301 -56.67 36.72 -20.74
CA GLY A 301 -56.89 35.97 -19.50
C GLY A 301 -55.94 34.79 -19.39
N GLN A 302 -54.72 34.97 -18.86
CA GLN A 302 -54.40 34.80 -17.43
C GLN A 302 -54.53 33.33 -17.00
N THR A 303 -53.54 32.70 -16.38
CA THR A 303 -52.75 33.16 -15.22
C THR A 303 -51.53 32.23 -15.07
N GLU A 304 -50.32 32.78 -14.96
CA GLU A 304 -49.51 32.87 -13.71
C GLU A 304 -48.76 31.57 -13.38
N ASN A 305 -47.50 31.53 -12.95
CA ASN A 305 -46.63 32.44 -12.18
C ASN A 305 -45.20 31.84 -12.29
N SER A 306 -44.05 32.50 -12.06
CA SER A 306 -43.66 33.75 -11.42
C SER A 306 -42.13 33.79 -11.55
N TYR A 307 -41.51 34.76 -12.24
CA TYR A 307 -40.08 35.15 -12.06
C TYR A 307 -39.68 36.45 -12.84
N GLY A 308 -40.62 37.33 -13.21
CA GLY A 308 -40.31 38.53 -14.02
C GLY A 308 -40.03 39.82 -13.24
N PHE A 309 -40.56 39.96 -12.02
CA PHE A 309 -40.58 41.25 -11.31
C PHE A 309 -39.23 41.67 -10.69
N MET A 310 -38.44 40.71 -10.20
CA MET A 310 -37.11 40.97 -9.62
C MET A 310 -36.10 41.50 -10.65
N SER A 311 -36.27 41.17 -11.93
CA SER A 311 -35.40 41.64 -13.02
C SER A 311 -35.61 43.12 -13.35
N SER A 312 -36.86 43.59 -13.33
CA SER A 312 -37.20 44.99 -13.58
C SER A 312 -36.75 45.92 -12.45
N LEU A 313 -36.76 45.47 -11.19
CA LEU A 313 -36.23 46.27 -10.07
C LEU A 313 -34.71 46.42 -10.11
N ARG A 314 -33.98 45.41 -10.60
CA ARG A 314 -32.52 45.50 -10.77
C ARG A 314 -32.15 46.50 -11.87
N LYS A 315 -32.99 46.63 -12.89
CA LYS A 315 -32.79 47.57 -13.99
C LYS A 315 -33.04 49.02 -13.58
N ILE A 316 -34.10 49.29 -12.80
CA ILE A 316 -34.41 50.64 -12.30
C ILE A 316 -33.37 51.14 -11.29
N ARG A 317 -32.74 50.25 -10.51
CA ARG A 317 -31.64 50.64 -9.59
C ARG A 317 -30.34 50.95 -10.34
N GLY A 318 -30.12 50.40 -11.53
CA GLY A 318 -28.91 50.65 -12.34
C GLY A 318 -28.90 52.03 -13.02
N ASP A 319 -30.07 52.54 -13.40
CA ASP A 319 -30.21 53.80 -14.16
C ASP A 319 -30.20 55.08 -13.30
N ILE A 320 -30.03 54.98 -11.97
CA ILE A 320 -30.02 56.14 -11.04
C ILE A 320 -28.58 56.55 -10.61
N TYR A 321 -27.55 55.77 -10.95
CA TYR A 321 -26.15 56.04 -10.52
C TYR A 321 -25.15 56.20 -11.68
N ILE A 322 -25.59 56.74 -12.82
CA ILE A 322 -24.70 57.20 -13.88
C ILE A 322 -25.01 58.67 -14.17
N GLU A 323 -24.50 59.54 -13.30
CA GLU A 323 -23.95 60.87 -13.61
C GLU A 323 -22.93 61.24 -12.53
#